data_AF-U1N5C9-F1
#
_entry.id   AF-U1N5C9-F1
#
_cell.length_a   1.000
_cell.length_b   1.000
_cell.length_c   1.000
_cell.angle_alpha   90.00
_cell.angle_beta   90.00
_cell.angle_gamma   90.00
#
_symmetry.space_group_name_H-M   'P 1'
#
loop_
_entity.id
_entity.type
_entity.pdbx_description
1 polymer ?
#
loop_
_entity_poly.entity_id
_entity_poly.type
_entity_poly.pdbx_seq_one_letter_code
_entity_poly.pdbx_strand_id
1 'polypeptide(L)'
;MTQDDGKKRILQILAHGRSNTHHIYQQSNLDDESVPEVLAQLCAAGFVTEVDRGLYSITPAGLDRLDHDYPSEAGFLTTTEVIHDAPTIKTIRLHGDRQIVETQVDDESVTMLADALYEVLTGTHAEDEITEALKEFLNK
;
A
#
# COMPACT_ATOMS: atom_id res chain seq x y z
N MET A 1 7.71 -23.19 -14.65
CA MET A 1 6.97 -22.02 -14.15
C MET A 1 6.42 -21.32 -15.36
N THR A 2 5.14 -20.95 -15.40
CA THR A 2 4.59 -20.24 -16.56
C THR A 2 4.98 -18.76 -16.49
N GLN A 3 4.98 -18.08 -17.65
CA GLN A 3 5.28 -16.64 -17.72
C GLN A 3 4.30 -15.80 -16.89
N ASP A 4 3.07 -16.27 -16.71
CA ASP A 4 2.04 -15.62 -15.89
C ASP A 4 2.32 -15.76 -14.39
N ASP A 5 2.86 -16.91 -13.95
CA ASP A 5 3.33 -17.10 -12.57
C ASP A 5 4.48 -16.12 -12.23
N GLY A 6 5.39 -15.89 -13.17
CA GLY A 6 6.49 -14.94 -13.03
C GLY A 6 6.00 -13.49 -12.88
N LYS A 7 5.01 -13.09 -13.69
CA LYS A 7 4.36 -11.77 -13.60
C LYS A 7 3.69 -11.57 -12.24
N LYS A 8 2.89 -12.54 -11.80
CA LYS A 8 2.19 -12.48 -10.52
C LYS A 8 3.18 -12.33 -9.36
N ARG A 9 4.30 -13.05 -9.39
CA ARG A 9 5.30 -13.02 -8.32
C ARG A 9 6.04 -11.69 -8.23
N ILE A 10 6.42 -11.10 -9.37
CA ILE A 10 7.03 -9.75 -9.40
C ILE A 10 6.05 -8.71 -8.89
N LEU A 11 4.77 -8.79 -9.27
CA LEU A 11 3.73 -7.91 -8.74
C LEU A 11 3.59 -8.06 -7.22
N GLN A 12 3.58 -9.29 -6.68
CA GLN A 12 3.52 -9.53 -5.23
C GLN A 12 4.70 -8.91 -4.49
N ILE A 13 5.92 -9.03 -5.02
CA ILE A 13 7.12 -8.40 -4.42
C ILE A 13 6.95 -6.88 -4.38
N LEU A 14 6.45 -6.28 -5.46
CA LEU A 14 6.26 -4.84 -5.57
C LEU A 14 5.05 -4.31 -4.79
N ALA A 15 4.09 -5.17 -4.43
CA ALA A 15 2.97 -4.84 -3.55
C ALA A 15 3.43 -4.53 -2.11
N HIS A 16 4.56 -5.08 -1.68
CA HIS A 16 5.17 -4.77 -0.37
C HIS A 16 6.00 -3.49 -0.37
N GLY A 17 6.15 -2.83 -1.53
CA GLY A 17 6.86 -1.57 -1.67
C GLY A 17 7.84 -1.56 -2.83
N ARG A 18 8.53 -0.42 -2.97
CA ARG A 18 9.50 -0.20 -4.04
C ARG A 18 10.64 -1.20 -3.95
N SER A 19 11.00 -1.82 -5.07
CA SER A 19 12.08 -2.81 -5.11
C SER A 19 12.99 -2.59 -6.31
N ASN A 20 14.28 -2.78 -6.09
CA ASN A 20 15.26 -2.76 -7.19
C ASN A 20 15.33 -4.12 -7.87
N THR A 21 15.91 -4.18 -9.07
CA THR A 21 16.00 -5.43 -9.85
C THR A 21 16.70 -6.54 -9.06
N HIS A 22 17.76 -6.22 -8.32
CA HIS A 22 18.48 -7.18 -7.46
C HIS A 22 17.58 -7.84 -6.40
N HIS A 23 16.77 -7.03 -5.71
CA HIS A 23 15.81 -7.52 -4.74
C HIS A 23 14.74 -8.41 -5.41
N ILE A 24 14.27 -8.01 -6.59
CA ILE A 24 13.28 -8.77 -7.36
C ILE A 24 13.85 -10.13 -7.78
N TYR A 25 15.11 -10.22 -8.25
CA TYR A 25 15.76 -11.50 -8.54
C TYR A 25 15.75 -12.43 -7.32
N GLN A 26 16.19 -11.92 -6.17
CA GLN A 26 16.30 -12.72 -4.94
C GLN A 26 14.95 -13.26 -4.45
N GLN A 27 13.87 -12.49 -4.61
CA GLN A 27 12.55 -12.85 -4.08
C GLN A 27 11.66 -13.59 -5.08
N SER A 28 11.88 -13.38 -6.39
CA SER A 28 11.00 -13.92 -7.43
C SER A 28 11.28 -15.37 -7.79
N ASN A 29 12.45 -15.90 -7.43
CA ASN A 29 12.89 -17.25 -7.82
C ASN A 29 12.80 -17.46 -9.35
N LEU A 30 12.99 -16.36 -10.10
CA LEU A 30 13.10 -16.31 -11.56
C LEU A 30 14.57 -16.26 -11.94
N ASP A 31 14.86 -16.73 -13.15
CA ASP A 31 16.22 -16.65 -13.70
C ASP A 31 16.60 -15.20 -14.01
N ASP A 32 17.90 -14.91 -13.96
CA ASP A 32 18.45 -13.57 -14.18
C ASP A 32 18.07 -12.98 -15.57
N GLU A 33 17.86 -13.83 -16.56
CA GLU A 33 17.45 -13.41 -17.91
C GLU A 33 15.94 -13.14 -18.01
N SER A 34 15.13 -13.74 -17.13
CA SER A 34 13.66 -13.68 -17.19
C SER A 34 13.10 -12.43 -16.50
N VAL A 35 13.69 -11.97 -15.40
CA VAL A 35 13.16 -10.81 -14.66
C VAL A 35 13.17 -9.51 -15.47
N PRO A 36 14.22 -9.15 -16.23
CA PRO A 36 14.19 -7.95 -17.08
C PRO A 36 13.09 -8.02 -18.12
N GLU A 37 12.89 -9.19 -18.73
CA GLU A 37 11.85 -9.39 -19.73
C GLU A 37 10.46 -9.24 -19.12
N VAL A 38 10.23 -9.84 -17.95
CA VAL A 38 8.95 -9.75 -17.25
C VAL A 38 8.69 -8.33 -16.74
N LEU A 39 9.71 -7.64 -16.21
CA LEU A 39 9.60 -6.24 -15.81
C LEU A 39 9.28 -5.34 -17.00
N ALA A 40 9.95 -5.52 -18.14
CA ALA A 40 9.67 -4.77 -19.35
C ALA A 40 8.21 -4.98 -19.81
N GLN A 41 7.72 -6.22 -19.74
CA GLN A 41 6.31 -6.53 -20.06
C GLN A 41 5.33 -5.90 -19.07
N LEU A 42 5.62 -5.92 -17.76
CA LEU A 42 4.77 -5.31 -16.74
C LEU A 42 4.77 -3.78 -16.84
N CYS A 43 5.90 -3.16 -17.17
CA CYS A 43 6.01 -1.74 -17.46
C CYS A 43 5.24 -1.37 -18.73
N ALA A 44 5.40 -2.12 -19.81
CA ALA A 44 4.67 -1.89 -21.06
C ALA A 44 3.15 -2.06 -20.89
N ALA A 45 2.72 -2.95 -20.00
CA ALA A 45 1.32 -3.13 -19.64
C ALA A 45 0.79 -2.09 -18.63
N GLY A 46 1.65 -1.21 -18.10
CA GLY A 46 1.27 -0.18 -17.13
C GLY A 46 0.99 -0.70 -15.72
N PHE A 47 1.39 -1.93 -15.39
CA PHE A 47 1.20 -2.54 -14.06
C PHE A 47 2.34 -2.22 -13.08
N VAL A 48 3.49 -1.84 -13.61
CA VAL A 48 4.68 -1.45 -12.85
C VAL A 48 5.25 -0.19 -13.49
N THR A 49 5.88 0.66 -12.69
CA THR A 49 6.61 1.82 -13.20
C THR A 49 8.03 1.84 -12.61
N GLU A 50 9.00 2.20 -13.42
CA GLU A 50 10.34 2.55 -12.95
C GLU A 50 10.27 3.97 -12.38
N VAL A 51 10.56 4.11 -11.08
CA VAL A 51 10.48 5.40 -10.36
C VAL A 51 11.83 6.08 -10.24
N ASP A 52 12.90 5.30 -10.28
CA ASP A 52 14.30 5.72 -10.37
C ASP A 52 15.07 4.60 -11.08
N ARG A 53 16.30 4.85 -11.51
CA ARG A 53 17.10 3.91 -12.29
C ARG A 53 17.24 2.56 -11.59
N GLY A 54 16.57 1.54 -12.13
CA GLY A 54 16.54 0.18 -11.61
C GLY A 54 15.69 -0.01 -10.35
N LEU A 55 14.87 0.97 -9.98
CA LEU A 55 13.93 0.93 -8.86
C LEU A 55 12.49 0.97 -9.38
N TYR A 56 11.71 -0.05 -9.02
CA TYR A 56 10.37 -0.26 -9.53
C TYR A 56 9.33 -0.11 -8.44
N SER A 57 8.14 0.36 -8.82
CA SER A 57 6.95 0.44 -7.98
C SER A 57 5.77 -0.17 -8.72
N ILE A 58 4.91 -0.89 -8.01
CA ILE A 58 3.62 -1.32 -8.58
C ILE A 58 2.73 -0.10 -8.82
N THR A 59 1.93 -0.12 -9.88
CA THR A 59 0.89 0.89 -10.15
C THR A 59 -0.45 0.43 -9.55
N PRO A 60 -1.46 1.31 -9.42
CA PRO A 60 -2.80 0.91 -9.00
C PRO A 60 -3.38 -0.23 -9.87
N ALA A 61 -3.24 -0.14 -11.19
CA ALA A 61 -3.69 -1.18 -12.12
C ALA A 61 -2.95 -2.53 -11.94
N GLY A 62 -1.67 -2.49 -11.53
CA GLY A 62 -0.92 -3.69 -11.20
C GLY A 62 -1.38 -4.33 -9.90
N LEU A 63 -1.77 -3.52 -8.93
CA LEU A 63 -2.33 -3.97 -7.66
C LEU A 63 -3.71 -4.63 -7.86
N ASP A 64 -4.59 -4.01 -8.65
CA ASP A 64 -5.91 -4.57 -9.00
C ASP A 64 -5.80 -5.94 -9.68
N ARG A 65 -4.70 -6.17 -10.43
CA ARG A 65 -4.43 -7.45 -11.08
C ARG A 65 -3.98 -8.55 -10.11
N LEU A 66 -3.49 -8.19 -8.92
CA LEU A 66 -3.30 -9.14 -7.82
C LEU A 66 -4.62 -9.46 -7.12
N ASP A 67 -5.57 -8.53 -7.12
CA ASP A 67 -6.81 -8.55 -6.33
C ASP A 67 -7.99 -9.29 -6.99
N HIS A 68 -7.77 -10.09 -8.03
CA HIS A 68 -8.85 -10.88 -8.65
C HIS A 68 -9.32 -12.11 -7.84
N ASP A 69 -8.86 -12.28 -6.60
CA ASP A 69 -9.55 -13.03 -5.55
C ASP A 69 -9.56 -12.17 -4.27
N TYR A 70 -10.45 -11.19 -4.19
CA TYR A 70 -10.68 -10.43 -2.95
C TYR A 70 -11.78 -11.15 -2.14
N PRO A 71 -11.45 -11.92 -1.08
CA PRO A 71 -12.47 -12.41 -0.16
C PRO A 71 -13.07 -11.20 0.55
N SER A 72 -14.41 -11.13 0.59
CA SER A 72 -15.22 -10.10 1.24
C SER A 72 -14.97 -9.91 2.75
N GLU A 73 -13.94 -10.57 3.30
CA GLU A 73 -13.58 -10.64 4.71
C GLU A 73 -12.23 -9.94 5.02
N ALA A 74 -11.50 -9.41 4.03
CA ALA A 74 -10.26 -8.67 4.26
C ALA A 74 -10.54 -7.22 4.72
N GLY A 75 -9.94 -6.82 5.85
CA GLY A 75 -10.18 -5.53 6.49
C GLY A 75 -9.30 -4.43 5.90
N PHE A 76 -9.87 -3.23 5.72
CA PHE A 76 -9.19 -2.12 5.05
C PHE A 76 -8.25 -1.29 5.95
N LEU A 77 -8.37 -1.40 7.28
CA LEU A 77 -7.53 -0.67 8.24
C LEU A 77 -7.47 -1.48 9.54
N THR A 78 -6.27 -1.77 10.04
CA THR A 78 -6.10 -2.53 11.29
C THR A 78 -5.83 -1.62 12.47
N THR A 79 -4.89 -0.68 12.33
CA THR A 79 -4.52 0.26 13.38
C THR A 79 -4.07 1.61 12.80
N THR A 80 -4.23 2.67 13.60
CA THR A 80 -3.80 4.03 13.25
C THR A 80 -2.93 4.55 14.39
N GLU A 81 -1.75 5.09 14.08
CA GLU A 81 -0.82 5.63 15.08
C GLU A 81 -0.37 7.05 14.72
N VAL A 82 -0.29 7.96 15.69
CA VAL A 82 0.38 9.26 15.51
C VAL A 82 1.83 9.12 15.96
N ILE A 83 2.77 9.19 15.02
CA ILE A 83 4.19 8.93 15.26
C ILE A 83 4.99 10.21 15.49
N HIS A 84 4.49 11.35 15.01
CA HIS A 84 5.13 12.65 15.18
C HIS A 84 4.09 13.73 15.43
N ASP A 85 4.28 14.48 16.50
CA ASP A 85 3.37 15.53 16.95
C ASP A 85 4.19 16.82 17.13
N ALA A 86 4.23 17.61 16.07
CA ALA A 86 4.81 18.95 16.07
C ALA A 86 3.65 19.97 16.03
N PRO A 87 3.82 21.19 16.58
CA PRO A 87 2.75 22.18 16.73
C PRO A 87 2.08 22.64 15.43
N THR A 88 2.61 22.24 14.27
CA THR A 88 2.09 22.61 12.94
C THR A 88 1.89 21.41 12.02
N ILE A 89 2.41 20.23 12.36
CA ILE A 89 2.40 19.04 11.49
C ILE A 89 2.26 17.80 12.36
N LYS A 90 1.25 16.99 12.09
CA LYS A 90 1.08 15.64 12.63
C LYS A 90 1.48 14.62 11.57
N THR A 91 2.34 13.67 11.93
CA THR A 91 2.62 12.49 11.08
C THR A 91 1.79 11.32 11.58
N ILE A 92 0.93 10.82 10.71
CA ILE A 92 -0.01 9.74 10.97
C ILE A 92 0.46 8.51 10.20
N ARG A 93 0.51 7.39 10.89
CA ARG A 93 0.73 6.06 10.33
C ARG A 93 -0.59 5.33 10.27
N LEU A 94 -0.97 4.91 9.08
CA LEU A 94 -2.11 4.04 8.83
C LEU A 94 -1.56 2.64 8.55
N HIS A 95 -1.94 1.67 9.38
CA HIS A 95 -1.63 0.27 9.16
C HIS A 95 -2.83 -0.39 8.47
N GLY A 96 -2.68 -0.66 7.19
CA GLY A 96 -3.56 -1.59 6.48
C GLY A 96 -2.98 -3.01 6.52
N ASP A 97 -3.81 -3.99 6.15
CA ASP A 97 -3.42 -5.41 6.09
C ASP A 97 -2.19 -5.70 5.21
N ARG A 98 -1.89 -4.82 4.25
CA ARG A 98 -0.77 -5.00 3.29
C ARG A 98 0.24 -3.87 3.25
N GLN A 99 -0.08 -2.69 3.80
CA GLN A 99 0.82 -1.54 3.70
C GLN A 99 0.72 -0.65 4.93
N ILE A 100 1.88 -0.13 5.33
CA ILE A 100 2.00 0.97 6.26
C ILE A 100 2.10 2.25 5.44
N VAL A 101 1.13 3.15 5.59
CA VAL A 101 1.12 4.46 4.95
C VAL A 101 1.42 5.51 6.00
N GLU A 102 2.48 6.30 5.78
CA GLU A 102 2.77 7.47 6.61
C GLU A 102 2.37 8.73 5.86
N THR A 103 1.53 9.55 6.47
CA THR A 103 1.08 10.82 5.91
C THR A 103 1.35 11.96 6.87
N GLN A 104 1.77 13.10 6.35
CA GLN A 104 1.96 14.33 7.10
C GLN A 104 0.77 15.24 6.84
N VAL A 105 0.15 15.71 7.92
CA VAL A 105 -1.06 16.52 7.88
C VAL A 105 -0.82 17.73 8.76
N ASP A 106 -1.12 18.92 8.25
CA ASP A 106 -1.09 20.13 9.08
C ASP A 106 -2.18 20.07 10.16
N ASP A 107 -1.99 20.81 11.25
CA ASP A 107 -2.86 20.77 12.43
C ASP A 107 -4.33 21.13 12.12
N GLU A 108 -4.55 22.02 11.15
CA GLU A 108 -5.89 22.41 10.71
C GLU A 108 -6.59 21.30 9.90
N SER A 109 -5.83 20.52 9.13
CA SER A 109 -6.32 19.44 8.27
C SER A 109 -6.52 18.10 9.00
N VAL A 110 -6.10 17.98 10.26
CA VAL A 110 -6.30 16.78 11.09
C VAL A 110 -7.79 16.47 11.21
N THR A 111 -8.62 17.46 11.51
CA THR A 111 -10.07 17.26 11.65
C THR A 111 -10.71 16.80 10.34
N MET A 112 -10.29 17.36 9.21
CA MET A 112 -10.79 16.94 7.89
C MET A 112 -10.40 15.50 7.55
N LEU A 113 -9.20 15.06 7.95
CA LEU A 113 -8.79 13.67 7.78
C LEU A 113 -9.57 12.73 8.71
N ALA A 114 -9.84 13.14 9.96
CA ALA A 114 -10.66 12.36 10.88
C ALA A 114 -12.09 12.16 10.34
N ASP A 115 -12.69 13.22 9.80
CA ASP A 115 -14.02 13.17 9.18
C ASP A 115 -14.04 12.25 7.94
N ALA A 116 -13.03 12.36 7.07
CA ALA A 116 -12.91 11.50 5.89
C ALA A 116 -12.70 10.03 6.25
N LEU A 117 -11.89 9.75 7.28
CA LEU A 117 -11.70 8.39 7.80
C LEU A 117 -12.98 7.84 8.42
N TYR A 118 -13.71 8.66 9.17
CA TYR A 118 -15.00 8.26 9.73
C TYR A 118 -15.99 7.84 8.65
N GLU A 119 -16.13 8.64 7.58
CA GLU A 119 -17.03 8.37 6.45
C GLU A 119 -16.67 7.06 5.72
N VAL A 120 -15.37 6.81 5.51
CA VAL A 120 -14.90 5.57 4.85
C VAL A 120 -15.11 4.34 5.74
N LEU A 121 -14.87 4.47 7.05
CA LEU A 121 -14.93 3.35 7.99
C LEU A 121 -16.38 2.99 8.37
N THR A 122 -17.34 3.93 8.35
CA THR A 122 -18.75 3.65 8.67
C THR A 122 -19.39 2.65 7.72
N GLY A 123 -18.87 2.52 6.50
CA GLY A 123 -19.32 1.52 5.55
C GLY A 123 -18.83 0.09 5.82
N THR A 124 -17.86 -0.08 6.72
CA THR A 124 -17.09 -1.34 6.85
C THR A 124 -16.89 -1.83 8.28
N HIS A 125 -17.02 -0.96 9.29
CA HIS A 125 -16.75 -1.27 10.70
C HIS A 125 -17.94 -0.93 11.59
N ALA A 126 -18.01 -1.54 12.77
CA ALA A 126 -19.02 -1.17 13.76
C ALA A 126 -18.70 0.22 14.35
N GLU A 127 -19.74 1.01 14.62
CA GLU A 127 -19.62 2.41 15.05
C GLU A 127 -18.74 2.58 16.31
N ASP A 128 -18.76 1.60 17.21
CA ASP A 128 -17.94 1.57 18.43
C ASP A 128 -16.43 1.40 18.12
N GLU A 129 -16.07 0.61 17.11
CA GLU A 129 -14.68 0.38 16.71
C GLU A 129 -14.09 1.61 16.01
N ILE A 130 -14.91 2.27 15.18
CA ILE A 130 -14.56 3.53 14.50
C ILE A 130 -14.32 4.64 15.52
N THR A 131 -15.20 4.73 16.52
CA THR A 131 -15.15 5.75 17.56
C THR A 131 -13.89 5.61 18.43
N GLU A 132 -13.49 4.39 18.77
CA GLU A 132 -12.24 4.16 19.52
C GLU A 132 -11.00 4.47 18.67
N ALA A 133 -10.97 4.05 17.39
CA ALA A 133 -9.85 4.34 16.49
C ALA A 133 -9.65 5.85 16.24
N LEU A 134 -10.74 6.64 16.19
CA LEU A 134 -10.68 8.09 15.99
C LEU A 134 -10.52 8.90 17.28
N LYS A 135 -10.88 8.35 18.45
CA LYS A 135 -10.61 8.99 19.74
C LYS A 135 -9.12 9.16 19.99
N GLU A 136 -8.30 8.19 19.61
CA GLU A 136 -6.83 8.30 19.71
C GLU A 136 -6.26 9.40 18.79
N PHE A 137 -7.01 9.77 17.75
CA PHE A 137 -6.65 10.76 16.75
C PHE A 137 -7.01 12.19 17.16
N LEU A 138 -8.15 12.36 17.84
CA LEU A 138 -8.69 13.67 18.25
C LEU A 138 -8.36 14.05 19.70
N ASN A 139 -8.10 13.08 20.59
CA ASN A 139 -7.67 13.36 21.97
C ASN A 139 -6.15 13.21 22.12
N LYS A 140 -5.43 14.29 21.78
CA LYS A 140 -4.18 14.68 22.43
C LYS A 140 -3.87 16.15 22.17
#